data_AF-A0A377BSB4-F1
#
_entry.id   AF-A0A377BSB4-F1
#
_cell.length_a   1.000
_cell.length_b   1.000
_cell.length_c   1.000
_cell.angle_alpha   90.00
_cell.angle_beta   90.00
_cell.angle_gamma   90.00
#
_symmetry.space_group_name_H-M   'P 1'
#
loop_
_entity.id
_entity.type
_entity.pdbx_description
1 polymer ?
#
loop_
_entity_poly.entity_id
_entity_poly.type
_entity_poly.pdbx_seq_one_letter_code
_entity_poly.pdbx_strand_id
1 'polypeptide(L)'
;MEEIVANYHANTKDAEVVLVEGLVPTRKHQFAQSLNYEIAKTLNAEIVFVMSQGTDTPEQLKERIELTRNSFGGAKNTNITGVIVNKLNAPVDEQGRTRPDLSEIFDDSSKAKVNNVDPAKLQESSPLPVLGAVPGALT
;
A
#
# COMPACT_ATOMS: atom_id res chain seq x y z
N MET A 1 15.38 17.77 5.61
CA MET A 1 16.00 16.58 5.00
C MET A 1 17.31 16.19 5.65
N GLU A 2 18.22 17.13 5.92
CA GLU A 2 19.51 16.83 6.57
C GLU A 2 19.37 16.03 7.86
N GLU A 3 18.39 16.35 8.71
CA GLU A 3 18.12 15.60 9.94
C GLU A 3 17.74 14.13 9.68
N ILE A 4 16.95 13.85 8.64
CA ILE A 4 16.58 12.48 8.26
C ILE A 4 17.82 11.69 7.81
N VAL A 5 18.69 12.31 7.03
CA VAL A 5 19.95 11.70 6.57
C VAL A 5 20.88 11.42 7.73
N ALA A 6 21.04 12.38 8.64
CA ALA A 6 21.85 12.22 9.84
C ALA A 6 21.32 11.08 10.72
N ASN A 7 20.00 11.04 10.95
CA ASN A 7 19.35 9.98 11.72
C ASN A 7 19.49 8.62 11.05
N TYR A 8 19.35 8.53 9.73
CA TYR A 8 19.59 7.30 8.98
C TYR A 8 21.01 6.79 9.24
N HIS A 9 22.05 7.56 8.91
CA HIS A 9 23.44 7.13 9.07
C HIS A 9 23.85 6.86 10.52
N ALA A 10 23.24 7.54 11.50
CA ALA A 10 23.53 7.29 12.91
C ALA A 10 23.00 5.93 13.39
N ASN A 11 21.89 5.45 12.82
CA ASN A 11 21.16 4.28 13.33
C ASN A 11 21.29 3.02 12.46
N THR A 12 21.92 3.10 11.27
CA THR A 12 21.94 1.98 10.30
C THR A 12 23.33 1.45 9.98
N LYS A 13 24.36 1.81 10.76
CA LYS A 13 25.78 1.51 10.45
C LYS A 13 26.08 0.02 10.26
N ASP A 14 25.42 -0.84 11.02
CA ASP A 14 25.65 -2.29 11.01
C ASP A 14 24.49 -3.06 10.35
N ALA A 15 23.53 -2.35 9.74
CA ALA A 15 22.38 -2.96 9.11
C ALA A 15 22.66 -3.28 7.62
N GLU A 16 22.48 -4.54 7.23
CA GLU A 16 22.54 -4.94 5.82
C GLU A 16 21.31 -4.47 5.04
N VAL A 17 20.16 -4.38 5.71
CA VAL A 17 18.88 -3.93 5.15
C VAL A 17 18.20 -2.99 6.13
N VAL A 18 17.68 -1.87 5.63
CA VAL A 18 16.93 -0.89 6.41
C VAL A 18 15.55 -0.75 5.81
N LEU A 19 14.51 -1.00 6.61
CA LEU A 19 13.14 -0.70 6.25
C LEU A 19 12.75 0.66 6.81
N VAL A 20 12.39 1.61 5.93
CA VAL A 20 11.88 2.92 6.32
C VAL A 20 10.38 2.95 6.07
N GLU A 21 9.59 3.00 7.14
CA GLU A 21 8.13 3.16 7.01
C GLU A 21 7.79 4.59 6.59
N GLY A 22 6.99 4.71 5.54
CA GLY A 22 6.45 6.00 5.11
C GLY A 22 5.29 6.48 5.99
N LEU A 23 5.06 7.78 5.99
CA LEU A 23 3.91 8.38 6.67
C LEU A 23 2.60 8.01 5.98
N VAL A 24 1.58 7.67 6.77
CA VAL A 24 0.23 7.42 6.28
C VAL A 24 -0.46 8.76 5.96
N PRO A 25 -0.96 8.97 4.72
CA PRO A 25 -1.69 10.19 4.39
C PRO A 25 -2.97 10.31 5.22
N THR A 26 -3.17 11.45 5.85
CA THR A 26 -4.40 11.76 6.60
C THR A 26 -4.93 13.13 6.17
N ARG A 27 -6.19 13.43 6.49
CA ARG A 27 -6.78 14.76 6.23
C ARG A 27 -5.98 15.90 6.87
N LYS A 28 -5.29 15.63 8.00
CA LYS A 28 -4.45 16.59 8.71
C LYS A 28 -3.04 16.72 8.11
N HIS A 29 -2.58 15.71 7.38
CA HIS A 29 -1.22 15.63 6.84
C HIS A 29 -1.25 15.24 5.35
N GLN A 30 -1.77 16.16 4.53
CA GLN A 30 -1.86 15.94 3.07
C GLN A 30 -0.49 15.92 2.37
N PHE A 31 0.55 16.44 3.02
CA PHE A 31 1.93 16.44 2.52
C PHE A 31 2.67 15.10 2.70
N ALA A 32 2.06 14.10 3.34
CA ALA A 32 2.72 12.83 3.67
C ALA A 32 3.29 12.13 2.44
N GLN A 33 2.56 12.10 1.30
CA GLN A 33 3.04 11.46 0.08
C GLN A 33 4.28 12.17 -0.50
N SER A 34 4.24 13.51 -0.60
CA SER A 34 5.37 14.28 -1.10
C SER A 34 6.58 14.16 -0.17
N LEU A 35 6.36 14.15 1.15
CA LEU A 35 7.43 13.94 2.12
C LEU A 35 8.02 12.53 2.01
N ASN A 36 7.20 11.48 1.89
CA ASN A 36 7.67 10.11 1.67
C ASN A 36 8.52 10.03 0.39
N TYR A 37 8.07 10.67 -0.70
CA TYR A 37 8.82 10.67 -1.96
C TYR A 37 10.17 11.39 -1.82
N GLU A 38 10.19 12.56 -1.19
CA GLU A 38 11.44 13.30 -0.98
C GLU A 38 12.39 12.56 -0.02
N ILE A 39 11.88 11.87 1.01
CA ILE A 39 12.71 11.01 1.90
C ILE A 39 13.32 9.88 1.08
N ALA A 40 12.52 9.14 0.32
CA ALA A 40 13.01 8.03 -0.50
C ALA A 40 14.06 8.50 -1.52
N LYS A 41 13.82 9.64 -2.18
CA LYS A 41 14.78 10.24 -3.11
C LYS A 41 16.08 10.67 -2.41
N THR A 42 15.97 11.30 -1.24
CA THR A 42 17.13 11.77 -0.47
C THR A 42 18.01 10.61 -0.01
N LEU A 43 17.39 9.50 0.39
CA LEU A 43 18.09 8.29 0.82
C LEU A 43 18.47 7.37 -0.35
N ASN A 44 18.13 7.73 -1.59
CA ASN A 44 18.20 6.87 -2.78
C ASN A 44 17.61 5.46 -2.52
N ALA A 45 16.49 5.41 -1.79
CA ALA A 45 15.84 4.19 -1.37
C ALA A 45 14.94 3.63 -2.47
N GLU A 46 14.85 2.30 -2.51
CA GLU A 46 13.79 1.59 -3.22
C GLU A 46 12.43 1.82 -2.54
N ILE A 47 11.36 1.83 -3.34
CA ILE A 47 10.01 2.16 -2.91
C ILE A 47 9.10 0.97 -3.19
N VAL A 48 8.53 0.42 -2.13
CA VAL A 48 7.45 -0.57 -2.19
C VAL A 48 6.17 0.08 -1.70
N PHE A 49 5.12 0.08 -2.52
CA PHE A 49 3.80 0.50 -2.07
C PHE A 49 3.10 -0.62 -1.32
N VAL A 50 2.38 -0.27 -0.25
CA VAL A 50 1.48 -1.20 0.43
C VAL A 50 0.07 -0.63 0.34
N MET A 51 -0.84 -1.37 -0.30
CA MET A 51 -2.19 -0.91 -0.58
C MET A 51 -3.19 -1.95 -0.15
N SER A 52 -4.28 -1.55 0.50
CA SER A 52 -5.38 -2.50 0.74
C SER A 52 -6.28 -2.57 -0.49
N GLN A 53 -6.86 -3.74 -0.78
CA GLN A 53 -7.86 -3.85 -1.84
C GLN A 53 -9.14 -3.07 -1.48
N GLY A 54 -9.73 -3.34 -0.31
CA GLY A 54 -11.00 -2.73 0.09
C GLY A 54 -12.16 -3.16 -0.82
N THR A 55 -13.01 -2.22 -1.23
CA THR A 55 -14.12 -2.45 -2.16
C THR A 55 -13.71 -2.30 -3.63
N ASP A 56 -12.41 -2.21 -3.95
CA ASP A 56 -12.00 -2.03 -5.34
C ASP A 56 -12.24 -3.29 -6.17
N THR A 57 -12.71 -3.08 -7.41
CA THR A 57 -12.59 -4.09 -8.47
C THR A 57 -11.12 -4.21 -8.92
N PRO A 58 -10.73 -5.28 -9.64
CA PRO A 58 -9.38 -5.39 -10.20
C PRO A 58 -8.93 -4.15 -11.00
N GLU A 59 -9.83 -3.57 -11.79
CA GLU A 59 -9.57 -2.39 -12.63
C GLU A 59 -9.35 -1.14 -11.79
N GLN A 60 -10.17 -0.95 -10.74
CA GLN A 60 -10.04 0.18 -9.81
C GLN A 60 -8.73 0.10 -9.02
N LEU A 61 -8.38 -1.10 -8.55
CA LEU A 61 -7.12 -1.33 -7.85
C LEU A 61 -5.93 -1.02 -8.76
N LYS A 62 -5.96 -1.48 -10.01
CA LYS A 62 -4.95 -1.18 -11.03
C LYS A 62 -4.81 0.33 -11.25
N GLU A 63 -5.92 1.05 -11.43
CA GLU A 63 -5.92 2.49 -11.59
C GLU A 63 -5.32 3.19 -10.37
N ARG A 64 -5.65 2.75 -9.16
CA ARG A 64 -5.12 3.32 -7.93
C ARG A 64 -3.60 3.10 -7.78
N ILE A 65 -3.10 1.94 -8.22
CA ILE A 65 -1.65 1.67 -8.28
C ILE A 65 -0.97 2.65 -9.26
N GLU A 66 -1.53 2.86 -10.45
CA GLU A 66 -0.98 3.79 -11.45
C GLU A 66 -1.01 5.25 -10.95
N LEU A 67 -2.10 5.69 -10.31
CA LEU A 67 -2.18 7.02 -9.71
C LEU A 67 -1.12 7.22 -8.62
N THR A 68 -0.94 6.22 -7.75
CA THR A 68 0.07 6.26 -6.68
C THR A 68 1.47 6.33 -7.26
N ARG A 69 1.78 5.51 -8.28
CA ARG A 69 3.03 5.55 -9.02
C ARG A 69 3.31 6.95 -9.58
N ASN A 70 2.31 7.58 -10.19
CA ASN A 70 2.44 8.92 -10.76
C ASN A 70 2.72 10.01 -9.72
N SER A 71 2.20 9.87 -8.49
CA SER A 71 2.55 10.75 -7.37
C SER A 71 4.02 10.61 -6.91
N PHE A 72 4.71 9.53 -7.28
CA PHE A 72 6.11 9.24 -6.95
C PHE A 72 7.02 9.33 -8.17
N GLY A 73 6.73 10.23 -9.11
CA GLY A 73 7.55 10.45 -10.30
C GLY A 73 7.17 9.60 -11.51
N GLY A 74 6.18 8.73 -11.40
CA GLY A 74 5.59 8.00 -12.52
C GLY A 74 6.53 6.97 -13.14
N ALA A 75 6.31 6.65 -14.41
CA ALA A 75 7.03 5.57 -15.10
C ALA A 75 8.55 5.77 -15.24
N LYS A 76 9.02 7.01 -15.13
CA LYS A 76 10.45 7.34 -15.16
C LYS A 76 11.18 7.09 -13.84
N ASN A 77 10.45 6.92 -12.73
CA ASN A 77 11.08 6.62 -11.45
C ASN A 77 11.37 5.11 -11.35
N THR A 78 12.63 4.74 -11.58
CA THR A 78 13.10 3.36 -11.53
C THR A 78 13.25 2.81 -10.10
N ASN A 79 13.18 3.65 -9.07
CA ASN A 79 13.29 3.22 -7.68
C ASN A 79 11.98 2.65 -7.14
N ILE A 80 10.86 2.71 -7.89
CA ILE A 80 9.62 2.04 -7.50
C ILE A 80 9.73 0.56 -7.89
N THR A 81 9.95 -0.29 -6.89
CA THR A 81 10.24 -1.72 -7.09
C THR A 81 8.98 -2.56 -7.20
N GLY A 82 7.87 -2.12 -6.59
CA GLY A 82 6.59 -2.80 -6.74
C GLY A 82 5.53 -2.41 -5.73
N VAL A 83 4.50 -3.25 -5.67
CA VAL A 83 3.36 -3.09 -4.76
C VAL A 83 3.06 -4.39 -4.04
N ILE A 84 2.70 -4.29 -2.76
CA ILE A 84 2.10 -5.35 -1.96
C ILE A 84 0.63 -5.00 -1.79
N VAL A 85 -0.25 -5.97 -2.09
CA VAL A 85 -1.69 -5.80 -1.87
C VAL A 85 -2.08 -6.48 -0.56
N ASN A 86 -2.41 -5.67 0.43
CA ASN A 86 -2.84 -6.11 1.74
C ASN A 86 -4.34 -6.37 1.79
N LYS A 87 -4.75 -7.27 2.69
CA LYS A 87 -6.16 -7.64 2.92
C LYS A 87 -6.87 -8.06 1.62
N LEU A 88 -6.16 -8.75 0.74
CA LEU A 88 -6.71 -9.21 -0.53
C LEU A 88 -7.92 -10.13 -0.25
N ASN A 89 -9.02 -9.87 -0.94
CA ASN A 89 -10.28 -10.61 -0.84
C ASN A 89 -10.87 -10.64 0.59
N ALA A 90 -10.44 -9.74 1.48
CA ALA A 90 -11.01 -9.64 2.82
C ALA A 90 -12.48 -9.19 2.74
N PRO A 91 -13.39 -9.74 3.57
CA PRO A 91 -14.74 -9.22 3.69
C PRO A 91 -14.71 -7.78 4.20
N VAL A 92 -15.41 -6.90 3.49
CA VAL A 92 -15.51 -5.48 3.84
C VAL A 92 -16.95 -5.00 3.83
N ASP A 93 -17.23 -3.97 4.62
CA ASP A 93 -18.46 -3.21 4.53
C ASP A 93 -18.48 -2.29 3.29
N GLU A 94 -19.57 -1.56 3.07
CA GLU A 94 -19.69 -0.63 1.93
C GLU A 94 -18.66 0.51 1.95
N GLN A 95 -17.98 0.73 3.09
CA GLN A 95 -16.92 1.73 3.24
C GLN A 95 -15.52 1.13 3.06
N GLY A 96 -15.40 -0.15 2.69
CA GLY A 96 -14.13 -0.84 2.50
C GLY A 96 -13.40 -1.18 3.80
N ARG A 97 -14.09 -1.13 4.94
CA ARG A 97 -13.50 -1.45 6.24
C ARG A 97 -13.60 -2.94 6.49
N THR A 98 -12.47 -3.55 6.82
CA THR A 98 -12.44 -4.90 7.40
C THR A 98 -12.93 -4.81 8.84
N ARG A 99 -14.04 -5.48 9.19
CA ARG A 99 -14.54 -5.59 10.57
C ARG A 99 -14.06 -6.92 11.17
N PRO A 100 -13.09 -6.91 12.10
CA PRO A 100 -12.57 -8.13 12.71
C PRO A 100 -13.42 -8.68 13.86
N ASP A 101 -14.50 -7.99 14.28
CA ASP A 101 -15.35 -8.45 15.37
C ASP A 101 -16.49 -9.33 14.85
N LEU A 102 -16.48 -10.58 15.29
CA LEU A 102 -17.37 -11.68 14.90
C LEU A 102 -18.84 -11.47 15.34
N SER A 103 -19.11 -10.44 16.15
CA SER A 103 -20.42 -10.22 16.77
C SER A 103 -21.44 -9.49 15.89
N GLU A 104 -21.02 -8.78 14.84
CA GLU A 104 -21.93 -8.06 13.92
C GLU A 104 -22.17 -8.77 12.57
N ILE A 105 -21.48 -9.87 12.30
CA ILE A 105 -21.68 -10.67 11.06
C ILE A 105 -23.11 -11.25 10.99
N PHE A 106 -23.77 -11.39 12.15
CA PHE A 106 -25.13 -11.90 12.27
C PHE A 106 -26.21 -10.82 12.27
N ASP A 107 -25.86 -9.53 12.19
CA ASP A 107 -26.86 -8.46 12.11
C ASP A 107 -27.19 -8.15 10.64
N ASP A 108 -28.35 -8.62 10.23
CA ASP A 108 -28.80 -8.91 8.87
C ASP A 108 -29.11 -7.66 7.99
N SER A 109 -28.27 -6.61 8.04
CA SER A 109 -28.53 -5.36 7.29
C SER A 109 -27.37 -4.78 6.47
N SER A 110 -26.15 -5.33 6.54
CA SER A 110 -25.09 -4.99 5.58
C SER A 110 -24.39 -6.25 5.07
N LYS A 111 -24.82 -6.76 3.91
CA LYS A 111 -24.15 -7.90 3.26
C LYS A 111 -22.70 -7.52 2.97
N ALA A 112 -21.76 -8.13 3.70
CA ALA A 112 -20.33 -7.99 3.42
C ALA A 112 -20.09 -8.31 1.93
N LYS A 113 -19.44 -7.37 1.22
CA LYS A 113 -19.12 -7.56 -0.20
C LYS A 113 -17.69 -8.05 -0.31
N VAL A 114 -17.48 -9.10 -1.10
CA VAL A 114 -16.16 -9.59 -1.46
C VAL A 114 -16.00 -9.41 -2.95
N ASN A 115 -15.15 -8.46 -3.35
CA ASN A 115 -14.71 -8.36 -4.74
C ASN A 115 -13.54 -9.32 -4.91
N ASN A 116 -13.75 -10.46 -5.56
CA ASN A 116 -12.68 -11.44 -5.68
C ASN A 116 -11.66 -11.01 -6.75
N VAL A 117 -10.43 -10.77 -6.33
CA VAL A 117 -9.27 -10.47 -7.18
C VAL A 117 -8.38 -11.71 -7.21
N ASP A 118 -8.11 -12.20 -8.42
CA ASP A 118 -7.15 -13.27 -8.67
C ASP A 118 -5.73 -12.68 -8.66
N PRO A 119 -4.84 -13.12 -7.74
CA PRO A 119 -3.48 -12.61 -7.66
C PRO A 119 -2.69 -12.76 -8.97
N ALA A 120 -2.90 -13.82 -9.74
CA ALA A 120 -2.20 -14.04 -11.00
C ALA A 120 -2.60 -13.00 -12.05
N LYS A 121 -3.91 -12.75 -12.19
CA LYS A 121 -4.43 -11.72 -13.11
C LYS A 121 -4.05 -10.31 -12.67
N LEU A 122 -3.96 -10.07 -11.36
CA LEU A 122 -3.49 -8.80 -10.83
C LEU A 122 -2.03 -8.56 -11.21
N GLN A 123 -1.17 -9.58 -11.08
CA GLN A 123 0.22 -9.52 -11.51
C GLN A 123 0.36 -9.20 -13.01
N GLU A 124 -0.44 -9.84 -13.86
CA GLU A 124 -0.40 -9.62 -15.33
C GLU A 124 -0.86 -8.21 -15.74
N SER A 125 -1.80 -7.62 -14.98
CA SER A 125 -2.47 -6.37 -15.37
C SER A 125 -1.94 -5.13 -14.66
N SER A 126 -1.22 -5.29 -13.55
CA SER A 126 -0.68 -4.21 -12.72
C SER A 126 0.41 -3.41 -13.44
N PRO A 127 0.44 -2.07 -13.29
CA PRO A 127 1.50 -1.23 -13.86
C PRO A 127 2.85 -1.35 -13.13
N LEU A 128 2.86 -2.01 -11.96
CA LEU A 128 4.03 -2.29 -11.13
C LEU A 128 4.08 -3.79 -10.80
N PRO A 129 5.27 -4.37 -10.60
CA PRO A 129 5.38 -5.73 -10.08
C PRO A 129 4.60 -5.89 -8.76
N VAL A 130 3.75 -6.91 -8.66
CA VAL A 130 3.10 -7.28 -7.40
C VAL A 130 4.06 -8.19 -6.63
N LEU A 131 4.68 -7.64 -5.59
CA LEU A 131 5.69 -8.33 -4.79
C LEU A 131 5.07 -9.33 -3.81
N GLY A 132 3.79 -9.17 -3.51
CA GLY A 132 3.03 -10.08 -2.67
C GLY A 132 1.58 -9.67 -2.51
N ALA A 133 0.77 -10.64 -2.11
CA ALA A 133 -0.61 -10.43 -1.68
C ALA A 133 -0.79 -11.03 -0.29
N VAL A 134 -1.18 -10.18 0.67
CA VAL A 134 -1.48 -10.63 2.04
C VAL A 134 -2.99 -10.87 2.11
N PRO A 135 -3.45 -12.10 2.38
CA PRO A 135 -4.87 -12.39 2.47
C PRO A 135 -5.49 -11.66 3.69
N GLY A 136 -6.79 -11.37 3.63
CA GLY A 136 -7.54 -11.00 4.84
C GLY A 136 -7.45 -12.10 5.89
N ALA A 137 -7.36 -11.72 7.17
CA ALA A 137 -7.50 -12.69 8.26
C ALA A 137 -8.90 -13.32 8.18
N LEU A 138 -8.96 -14.63 7.94
CA LEU A 138 -10.15 -15.44 8.12
C LEU A 138 -10.17 -15.83 9.61
N THR A 139 -10.78 -14.99 10.45
CA THR A 139 -11.11 -15.36 11.83
C THR A 139 -12.60 -15.29 12.00
#